data_AF-A0A945X7D5-F1
#
_entry.id   AF-A0A945X7D5-F1
#
_cell.length_a   1.000
_cell.length_b   1.000
_cell.length_c   1.000
_cell.angle_alpha   90.00
_cell.angle_beta   90.00
_cell.angle_gamma   90.00
#
_symmetry.space_group_name_H-M   'P 1'
#
loop_
_entity.id
_entity.type
_entity.pdbx_description
1 polymer ?
#
loop_
_entity_poly.entity_id
_entity_poly.type
_entity_poly.pdbx_seq_one_letter_code
_entity_poly.pdbx_strand_id
1 'polypeptide(L)'
;PYAEILVDSIHANSSCTEPLFFMTWGRKYGDQQNCQFYPPICTYLGMQQRLRESYLEMAFNDSASCAPVGMAWKASIAIDSTLNLYSSDNSHPSIYGSYLAACTFYASIFKKSAEGSSYWPNAIDSVTAYSLQQIGSSTVLDSLAVWNIFNTDYSYVQNHDSISLTNLSSNYESLLWDFGDGQTSTAENPTHTYALNGSYTVILTAITNLACIQDSQTLSITVNMSTAIDEFKAPKTLLFVTDALGRKTNPTNNVPLLYRYDDGTVEKTIVIE
;
A
#
# COMPACT_ATOMS: atom_id res chain seq x y z
N PRO A 1 -17.36 9.77 25.24
CA PRO A 1 -17.64 11.15 25.71
C PRO A 1 -16.39 11.92 26.18
N TYR A 2 -15.53 11.38 27.05
CA TYR A 2 -14.37 12.16 27.54
C TYR A 2 -13.27 12.36 26.49
N ALA A 3 -13.04 11.38 25.62
CA ALA A 3 -12.06 11.47 24.52
C ALA A 3 -12.49 12.53 23.48
N GLU A 4 -13.71 12.41 22.97
CA GLU A 4 -14.40 13.39 22.13
C GLU A 4 -14.29 14.83 22.67
N ILE A 5 -14.64 15.09 23.94
CA ILE A 5 -14.53 16.43 24.54
C ILE A 5 -13.10 16.96 24.50
N LEU A 6 -12.09 16.11 24.71
CA LEU A 6 -10.69 16.52 24.62
C LEU A 6 -10.29 16.84 23.18
N VAL A 7 -10.68 16.00 22.22
CA VAL A 7 -10.42 16.23 20.79
C VAL A 7 -11.08 17.52 20.31
N ASP A 8 -12.35 17.74 20.66
CA ASP A 8 -13.07 18.98 20.36
C ASP A 8 -12.36 20.21 20.95
N SER A 9 -11.86 20.11 22.18
CA SER A 9 -11.12 21.21 22.81
C SER A 9 -9.80 21.51 22.10
N ILE A 10 -9.12 20.49 21.56
CA ILE A 10 -7.90 20.64 20.76
C ILE A 10 -8.22 21.38 19.46
N HIS A 11 -9.27 20.95 18.74
CA HIS A 11 -9.69 21.59 17.49
C HIS A 11 -10.25 23.00 17.70
N ALA A 12 -10.93 23.25 18.82
CA ALA A 12 -11.39 24.59 19.19
C ALA A 12 -10.22 25.56 19.44
N ASN A 13 -9.08 25.06 19.93
CA ASN A 13 -7.87 25.86 20.09
C ASN A 13 -7.10 26.03 18.77
N SER A 14 -7.00 24.97 17.97
CA SER A 14 -6.35 25.00 16.65
C SER A 14 -6.93 23.90 15.76
N SER A 15 -7.70 24.31 14.75
CA SER A 15 -8.42 23.40 13.86
C SER A 15 -7.53 22.52 12.99
N CYS A 16 -6.25 22.89 12.81
CA CYS A 16 -5.28 22.12 12.04
C CYS A 16 -4.40 21.22 12.90
N THR A 17 -4.66 21.09 14.20
CA THR A 17 -3.90 20.18 15.07
C THR A 17 -4.37 18.76 14.83
N GLU A 18 -3.44 17.80 14.69
CA GLU A 18 -3.75 16.37 14.60
C GLU A 18 -3.69 15.75 16.00
N PRO A 19 -4.82 15.31 16.57
CA PRO A 19 -4.80 14.58 17.84
C PRO A 19 -4.14 13.21 17.65
N LEU A 20 -3.23 12.87 18.56
CA LEU A 20 -2.55 11.57 18.59
C LEU A 20 -2.79 10.91 19.94
N PHE A 21 -3.61 9.86 19.96
CA PHE A 21 -3.79 9.03 21.14
C PHE A 21 -2.55 8.21 21.42
N PHE A 22 -2.07 8.26 22.66
CA PHE A 22 -1.00 7.39 23.14
C PHE A 22 -1.58 6.09 23.69
N MET A 23 -1.56 5.02 22.89
CA MET A 23 -1.94 3.68 23.35
C MET A 23 -0.88 3.15 24.32
N THR A 24 -1.21 3.15 25.60
CA THR A 24 -0.32 2.68 26.66
C THR A 24 -0.15 1.16 26.63
N TRP A 25 0.80 0.69 27.44
CA TRP A 25 1.01 -0.73 27.71
C TRP A 25 0.20 -1.21 28.92
N GLY A 26 -0.09 -2.52 28.96
CA GLY A 26 -0.65 -3.20 30.12
C GLY A 26 0.37 -3.30 31.26
N ARG A 27 -0.10 -3.49 32.50
CA ARG A 27 0.78 -3.81 33.64
C ARG A 27 1.42 -5.18 33.44
N LYS A 28 2.63 -5.39 33.99
CA LYS A 28 3.41 -6.63 33.81
C LYS A 28 2.63 -7.90 34.14
N TYR A 29 1.76 -7.83 35.15
CA TYR A 29 0.91 -8.93 35.60
C TYR A 29 -0.57 -8.65 35.37
N GLY A 30 -0.94 -7.76 34.44
CA GLY A 30 -2.32 -7.32 34.27
C GLY A 30 -2.84 -6.47 35.44
N ASP A 31 -4.13 -6.16 35.40
CA ASP A 31 -4.82 -5.39 36.44
C ASP A 31 -5.45 -6.34 37.46
N GLN A 32 -4.65 -6.71 38.46
CA GLN A 32 -5.08 -7.62 39.53
C GLN A 32 -6.21 -7.04 40.40
N GLN A 33 -6.32 -5.72 40.50
CA GLN A 33 -7.35 -5.08 41.33
C GLN A 33 -8.73 -5.22 40.68
N ASN A 34 -8.81 -5.01 39.36
CA ASN A 34 -10.06 -5.04 38.61
C ASN A 34 -10.35 -6.40 37.95
N CYS A 35 -9.39 -7.32 37.95
CA CYS A 35 -9.48 -8.69 37.44
C CYS A 35 -10.75 -9.44 37.89
N GLN A 36 -11.16 -9.29 39.15
CA GLN A 36 -12.37 -9.94 39.68
C GLN A 36 -13.67 -9.50 38.98
N PHE A 37 -13.71 -8.26 38.46
CA PHE A 37 -14.88 -7.70 37.77
C PHE A 37 -14.81 -7.91 36.26
N TYR A 38 -13.59 -8.01 35.73
CA TYR A 38 -13.35 -8.26 34.30
C TYR A 38 -12.19 -9.23 34.13
N PRO A 39 -12.44 -10.55 34.11
CA PRO A 39 -11.37 -11.55 34.07
C PRO A 39 -10.34 -11.43 32.92
N PRO A 40 -10.65 -10.90 31.72
CA PRO A 40 -9.63 -10.77 30.69
C PRO A 40 -8.42 -9.91 31.09
N ILE A 41 -8.58 -8.87 31.92
CA ILE A 41 -7.47 -7.96 32.29
C ILE A 41 -6.55 -8.55 33.38
N CYS A 42 -6.81 -9.77 33.88
CA CYS A 42 -5.95 -10.44 34.88
C CYS A 42 -4.54 -10.77 34.35
N THR A 43 -4.31 -10.66 33.05
CA THR A 43 -3.02 -10.96 32.41
C THR A 43 -2.54 -9.76 31.61
N TYR A 44 -1.23 -9.67 31.38
CA TYR A 44 -0.68 -8.67 30.47
C TYR A 44 -1.35 -8.70 29.09
N LEU A 45 -1.51 -9.90 28.51
CA LEU A 45 -2.07 -10.05 27.16
C LEU A 45 -3.52 -9.58 27.08
N GLY A 46 -4.37 -9.99 28.02
CA GLY A 46 -5.77 -9.58 28.00
C GLY A 46 -5.96 -8.10 28.39
N MET A 47 -5.10 -7.56 29.27
CA MET A 47 -5.07 -6.12 29.53
C MET A 47 -4.64 -5.32 28.30
N GLN A 48 -3.58 -5.75 27.62
CA GLN A 48 -3.10 -5.07 26.41
C GLN A 48 -4.11 -5.13 25.28
N GLN A 49 -4.82 -6.26 25.14
CA GLN A 49 -5.90 -6.39 24.17
C GLN A 49 -7.02 -5.38 24.45
N ARG A 50 -7.44 -5.24 25.71
CA ARG A 50 -8.49 -4.29 26.07
C ARG A 50 -8.05 -2.84 25.87
N LEU A 51 -6.80 -2.51 26.18
CA LEU A 51 -6.23 -1.18 25.90
C LEU A 51 -6.26 -0.91 24.39
N ARG A 52 -5.78 -1.86 23.57
CA ARG A 52 -5.79 -1.73 22.11
C ARG A 52 -7.19 -1.41 21.59
N GLU A 53 -8.19 -2.21 21.97
CA GLU A 53 -9.57 -2.04 21.53
C GLU A 53 -10.11 -0.65 21.90
N SER A 54 -9.89 -0.23 23.16
CA SER A 54 -10.42 1.04 23.66
C SER A 54 -9.75 2.25 23.00
N TYR A 55 -8.43 2.20 22.78
CA TYR A 55 -7.69 3.28 22.12
C TYR A 55 -8.02 3.40 20.64
N LEU A 56 -8.18 2.27 19.94
CA LEU A 56 -8.59 2.29 18.54
C LEU A 56 -10.02 2.79 18.39
N GLU A 57 -10.94 2.38 19.28
CA GLU A 57 -12.31 2.91 19.29
C GLU A 57 -12.33 4.43 19.45
N MET A 58 -11.57 4.99 20.40
CA MET A 58 -11.44 6.45 20.56
C MET A 58 -10.83 7.10 19.30
N ALA A 59 -9.75 6.54 18.76
CA ALA A 59 -9.10 7.06 17.57
C ALA A 59 -10.04 7.12 16.35
N PHE A 60 -10.78 6.04 16.08
CA PHE A 60 -11.71 5.99 14.94
C PHE A 60 -12.95 6.87 15.13
N ASN A 61 -13.52 6.92 16.34
CA ASN A 61 -14.71 7.72 16.60
C ASN A 61 -14.43 9.24 16.55
N ASP A 62 -13.19 9.63 16.86
CA ASP A 62 -12.79 11.03 16.96
C ASP A 62 -11.88 11.48 15.79
N SER A 63 -11.80 10.70 14.70
CA SER A 63 -10.94 10.98 13.52
C SER A 63 -9.47 11.31 13.88
N ALA A 64 -8.95 10.67 14.92
CA ALA A 64 -7.64 10.92 15.47
C ALA A 64 -6.68 9.76 15.19
N SER A 65 -5.38 10.06 15.16
CA SER A 65 -4.33 9.04 15.02
C SER A 65 -4.07 8.33 16.35
N CYS A 66 -3.53 7.12 16.31
CA CYS A 66 -3.13 6.38 17.50
C CYS A 66 -1.66 5.91 17.44
N ALA A 67 -0.83 6.32 18.38
CA ALA A 67 0.53 5.78 18.54
C ALA A 67 0.49 4.43 19.30
N PRO A 68 0.83 3.30 18.67
CA PRO A 68 0.56 1.97 19.21
C PRO A 68 1.67 1.44 20.14
N VAL A 69 2.12 2.25 21.10
CA VAL A 69 3.26 1.93 21.98
C VAL A 69 3.05 0.62 22.73
N GLY A 70 1.86 0.40 23.30
CA GLY A 70 1.56 -0.86 23.99
C GLY A 70 1.62 -2.10 23.08
N MET A 71 1.40 -1.93 21.79
CA MET A 71 1.55 -3.02 20.82
C MET A 71 3.00 -3.29 20.48
N ALA A 72 3.85 -2.26 20.43
CA ALA A 72 5.29 -2.42 20.30
C ALA A 72 5.86 -3.14 21.53
N TRP A 73 5.38 -2.80 22.73
CA TRP A 73 5.72 -3.52 23.97
C TRP A 73 5.31 -5.00 23.92
N LYS A 74 4.09 -5.29 23.46
CA LYS A 74 3.61 -6.66 23.28
C LYS A 74 4.51 -7.44 22.31
N ALA A 75 4.91 -6.82 21.20
CA ALA A 75 5.80 -7.43 20.23
C ALA A 75 7.20 -7.68 20.83
N SER A 76 7.77 -6.71 21.54
CA SER A 76 9.07 -6.87 22.22
C SER A 76 9.05 -8.01 23.24
N ILE A 77 8.02 -8.10 24.09
CA ILE A 77 7.88 -9.17 25.09
C ILE A 77 7.71 -10.54 24.41
N ALA A 78 7.03 -10.60 23.25
CA ALA A 78 6.86 -11.84 22.50
C ALA A 78 8.16 -12.31 21.83
N ILE A 79 9.03 -11.38 21.44
CA ILE A 79 10.36 -11.67 20.85
C ILE A 79 11.35 -12.08 21.93
N ASP A 80 11.45 -11.31 23.01
CA ASP A 80 12.33 -11.58 24.14
C ASP A 80 11.67 -11.16 25.46
N SER A 81 11.15 -12.17 26.16
CA SER A 81 10.52 -11.97 27.48
C SER A 81 11.52 -11.65 28.60
N THR A 82 12.82 -11.80 28.37
CA THR A 82 13.87 -11.52 29.38
C THR A 82 14.24 -10.04 29.44
N LEU A 83 14.01 -9.29 28.35
CA LEU A 83 14.20 -7.85 28.31
C LEU A 83 13.13 -7.14 29.14
N ASN A 84 13.49 -6.68 30.34
CA ASN A 84 12.52 -6.07 31.25
C ASN A 84 12.19 -4.62 30.85
N LEU A 85 11.03 -4.44 30.21
CA LEU A 85 10.50 -3.12 29.84
C LEU A 85 9.94 -2.32 31.03
N TYR A 86 9.80 -2.93 32.20
CA TYR A 86 9.19 -2.31 33.38
C TYR A 86 10.22 -1.83 34.39
N SER A 87 9.88 -0.73 35.07
CA SER A 87 10.48 -0.33 36.32
C SER A 87 10.14 -1.33 37.45
N SER A 88 10.72 -1.13 38.64
CA SER A 88 10.49 -1.99 39.81
C SER A 88 9.03 -2.07 40.27
N ASP A 89 8.19 -1.13 39.87
CA ASP A 89 6.77 -1.07 40.24
C ASP A 89 5.85 -1.91 39.34
N ASN A 90 6.42 -2.56 38.31
CA ASN A 90 5.69 -3.40 37.34
C ASN A 90 4.62 -2.65 36.52
N SER A 91 4.71 -1.31 36.45
CA SER A 91 3.77 -0.46 35.72
C SER A 91 4.48 0.60 34.89
N HIS A 92 5.36 1.40 35.49
CA HIS A 92 6.13 2.42 34.79
C HIS A 92 7.21 1.80 33.90
N PRO A 93 7.69 2.53 32.87
CA PRO A 93 8.68 1.99 31.95
C PRO A 93 10.09 2.01 32.54
N SER A 94 10.89 1.00 32.19
CA SER A 94 12.34 1.04 32.31
C SER A 94 12.95 1.92 31.22
N ILE A 95 14.28 2.01 31.16
CA ILE A 95 14.97 2.69 30.06
C ILE A 95 14.68 2.03 28.71
N TYR A 96 14.59 0.69 28.66
CA TYR A 96 14.24 -0.06 27.46
C TYR A 96 12.81 0.22 27.02
N GLY A 97 11.85 0.17 27.96
CA GLY A 97 10.44 0.47 27.68
C GLY A 97 10.24 1.91 27.20
N SER A 98 10.96 2.86 27.80
CA SER A 98 10.92 4.28 27.42
C SER A 98 11.51 4.51 26.03
N TYR A 99 12.63 3.85 25.71
CA TYR A 99 13.26 3.98 24.40
C TYR A 99 12.43 3.33 23.29
N LEU A 100 11.81 2.18 23.55
CA LEU A 100 10.84 1.57 22.63
C LEU A 100 9.65 2.49 22.36
N ALA A 101 9.09 3.10 23.42
CA ALA A 101 8.01 4.08 23.28
C ALA A 101 8.44 5.27 22.40
N ALA A 102 9.65 5.80 22.61
CA ALA A 102 10.18 6.88 21.79
C ALA A 102 10.31 6.49 20.30
N CYS A 103 10.80 5.28 20.00
CA CYS A 103 10.88 4.77 18.64
C CYS A 103 9.50 4.65 17.99
N THR A 104 8.51 4.14 18.73
CA THR A 104 7.13 4.03 18.23
C THR A 104 6.51 5.41 18.00
N PHE A 105 6.67 6.36 18.91
CA PHE A 105 6.20 7.74 18.70
C PHE A 105 6.85 8.39 17.49
N TYR A 106 8.16 8.23 17.32
CA TYR A 106 8.87 8.75 16.15
C TYR A 106 8.27 8.20 14.86
N ALA A 107 8.04 6.90 14.79
CA ALA A 107 7.41 6.28 13.63
C ALA A 107 5.97 6.76 13.40
N SER A 108 5.18 6.93 14.46
CA SER A 108 3.80 7.42 14.36
C SER A 108 3.71 8.88 13.90
N ILE A 109 4.56 9.76 14.44
CA ILE A 109 4.52 11.20 14.16
C ILE A 109 5.13 11.49 12.79
N PHE A 110 6.28 10.90 12.47
CA PHE A 110 7.03 11.24 11.27
C PHE A 110 6.78 10.29 10.09
N LYS A 111 6.04 9.19 10.31
CA LYS A 111 5.82 8.13 9.31
C LYS A 111 7.15 7.61 8.74
N LYS A 112 8.16 7.48 9.60
CA LYS A 112 9.55 7.12 9.25
C LYS A 112 10.11 6.08 10.22
N SER A 113 10.96 5.22 9.68
CA SER A 113 11.66 4.24 10.51
C SER A 113 12.67 4.92 11.44
N ALA A 114 12.70 4.50 12.70
CA ALA A 114 13.75 4.86 13.67
C ALA A 114 15.01 3.99 13.51
N GLU A 115 14.96 2.98 12.64
CA GLU A 115 16.09 2.11 12.33
C GLU A 115 17.35 2.89 11.93
N GLY A 116 18.47 2.52 12.53
CA GLY A 116 19.75 3.13 12.22
C GLY A 116 19.92 4.53 12.81
N SER A 117 18.98 4.98 13.66
CA SER A 117 19.17 6.18 14.46
C SER A 117 20.47 6.09 15.25
N SER A 118 21.26 7.16 15.19
CA SER A 118 22.55 7.28 15.89
C SER A 118 22.39 7.61 17.38
N TYR A 119 21.17 7.87 17.84
CA TYR A 119 20.87 8.18 19.23
C TYR A 119 20.14 7.02 19.92
N TRP A 120 20.69 6.57 21.04
CA TRP A 120 20.02 5.76 22.05
C TRP A 120 20.62 6.04 23.43
N PRO A 121 19.91 5.75 24.54
CA PRO A 121 20.45 5.93 25.89
C PRO A 121 21.71 5.07 26.13
N ASN A 122 22.75 5.65 26.76
CA ASN A 122 24.01 4.95 27.06
C ASN A 122 23.86 3.65 27.87
N ALA A 123 22.74 3.45 28.56
CA ALA A 123 22.43 2.25 29.33
C ALA A 123 21.90 1.08 28.46
N ILE A 124 21.74 1.28 27.16
CA ILE A 124 21.27 0.28 26.20
C ILE A 124 22.43 -0.01 25.24
N ASP A 125 22.78 -1.28 25.06
CA ASP A 125 23.76 -1.67 24.04
C ASP A 125 23.18 -1.50 22.63
N SER A 126 24.05 -1.38 21.62
CA SER A 126 23.63 -1.08 20.25
C SER A 126 22.74 -2.17 19.62
N VAL A 127 22.91 -3.44 20.01
CA VAL A 127 22.10 -4.54 19.47
C VAL A 127 20.68 -4.45 20.01
N THR A 128 20.53 -4.26 21.31
CA THR A 128 19.23 -4.04 21.94
C THR A 128 18.58 -2.76 21.41
N ALA A 129 19.33 -1.67 21.26
CA ALA A 129 18.80 -0.42 20.73
C ALA A 129 18.27 -0.59 19.30
N TYR A 130 19.03 -1.26 18.42
CA TYR A 130 18.60 -1.55 17.05
C TYR A 130 17.35 -2.44 17.02
N SER A 131 17.28 -3.47 17.87
CA SER A 131 16.07 -4.32 17.99
C SER A 131 14.83 -3.51 18.42
N LEU A 132 14.97 -2.61 19.40
CA LEU A 132 13.86 -1.75 19.83
C LEU A 132 13.45 -0.73 18.75
N GLN A 133 14.40 -0.20 17.99
CA GLN A 133 14.10 0.65 16.81
C GLN A 133 13.30 -0.14 15.76
N GLN A 134 13.71 -1.38 15.45
CA GLN A 134 12.99 -2.26 14.53
C GLN A 134 11.55 -2.48 14.98
N ILE A 135 11.37 -2.96 16.21
CA ILE A 135 10.05 -3.28 16.76
C ILE A 135 9.16 -2.04 16.78
N GLY A 136 9.68 -0.90 17.25
CA GLY A 136 8.92 0.35 17.30
C GLY A 136 8.49 0.82 15.92
N SER A 137 9.36 0.69 14.91
CA SER A 137 9.11 1.12 13.54
C SER A 137 8.14 0.19 12.82
N SER A 138 8.39 -1.12 12.80
CA SER A 138 7.54 -2.09 12.09
C SER A 138 6.14 -2.17 12.68
N THR A 139 6.01 -2.06 14.01
CA THR A 139 4.68 -2.01 14.67
C THR A 139 3.80 -0.92 14.05
N VAL A 140 4.37 0.23 13.68
CA VAL A 140 3.64 1.35 13.08
C VAL A 140 3.55 1.21 11.57
N LEU A 141 4.69 1.10 10.89
CA LEU A 141 4.82 1.31 9.45
C LEU A 141 4.30 0.13 8.63
N ASP A 142 4.26 -1.08 9.18
CA ASP A 142 3.69 -2.23 8.48
C ASP A 142 2.17 -2.08 8.29
N SER A 143 1.51 -1.19 9.04
CA SER A 143 0.08 -0.97 8.92
C SER A 143 -0.41 0.36 9.52
N LEU A 144 -0.13 1.47 8.84
CA LEU A 144 -0.59 2.81 9.25
C LEU A 144 -2.12 2.88 9.45
N ALA A 145 -2.87 2.24 8.55
CA ALA A 145 -4.32 2.19 8.59
C ALA A 145 -4.89 1.53 9.86
N VAL A 146 -4.20 0.52 10.40
CA VAL A 146 -4.62 -0.15 11.63
C VAL A 146 -4.59 0.79 12.83
N TRP A 147 -3.77 1.84 12.77
CA TRP A 147 -3.59 2.83 13.82
C TRP A 147 -4.28 4.15 13.54
N ASN A 148 -5.10 4.20 12.48
CA ASN A 148 -5.75 5.40 11.99
C ASN A 148 -4.76 6.56 11.73
N ILE A 149 -3.51 6.24 11.33
CA ILE A 149 -2.50 7.27 11.03
C ILE A 149 -2.63 7.69 9.57
N PHE A 150 -2.84 8.99 9.34
CA PHE A 150 -3.04 9.53 7.99
C PHE A 150 -1.91 9.18 7.02
N ASN A 151 -2.24 8.50 5.94
CA ASN A 151 -1.36 8.20 4.82
C ASN A 151 -2.11 8.32 3.50
N THR A 152 -1.36 8.58 2.43
CA THR A 152 -1.85 8.42 1.06
C THR A 152 -1.14 7.24 0.44
N ASP A 153 -1.89 6.24 -0.02
CA ASP A 153 -1.32 5.09 -0.72
C ASP A 153 -2.37 4.45 -1.63
N TYR A 154 -1.91 3.77 -2.68
CA TYR A 154 -2.78 3.00 -3.55
C TYR A 154 -2.03 1.92 -4.33
N SER A 155 -2.81 0.97 -4.84
CA SER A 155 -2.35 -0.03 -5.80
C SER A 155 -3.21 0.00 -7.05
N TYR A 156 -2.75 -0.63 -8.13
CA TYR A 156 -3.51 -0.75 -9.36
C TYR A 156 -3.37 -2.14 -9.98
N VAL A 157 -4.42 -2.56 -10.68
CA VAL A 157 -4.40 -3.67 -11.63
C VAL A 157 -4.61 -3.10 -13.02
N GLN A 158 -3.68 -3.38 -13.92
CA GLN A 158 -3.77 -2.96 -15.31
C GLN A 158 -4.32 -4.09 -16.19
N ASN A 159 -5.26 -3.76 -17.05
CA ASN A 159 -5.78 -4.61 -18.11
C ASN A 159 -5.74 -3.85 -19.43
N HIS A 160 -4.74 -4.15 -20.27
CA HIS A 160 -4.49 -3.44 -21.53
C HIS A 160 -4.39 -1.92 -21.35
N ASP A 161 -5.41 -1.20 -21.83
CA ASP A 161 -5.57 0.26 -21.81
C ASP A 161 -6.30 0.77 -20.57
N SER A 162 -6.81 -0.12 -19.72
CA SER A 162 -7.54 0.25 -18.52
C SER A 162 -6.78 -0.09 -17.24
N ILE A 163 -6.96 0.74 -16.22
CA ILE A 163 -6.49 0.51 -14.86
C ILE A 163 -7.67 0.48 -13.90
N SER A 164 -7.62 -0.41 -12.93
CA SER A 164 -8.50 -0.42 -11.75
C SER A 164 -7.66 -0.08 -10.53
N LEU A 165 -8.02 0.99 -9.83
CA LEU A 165 -7.28 1.51 -8.68
C LEU A 165 -7.94 1.06 -7.39
N THR A 166 -7.12 0.70 -6.40
CA THR A 166 -7.55 0.39 -5.05
C THR A 166 -6.91 1.39 -4.10
N ASN A 167 -7.72 2.21 -3.44
CA ASN A 167 -7.28 3.13 -2.41
C ASN A 167 -6.82 2.36 -1.17
N LEU A 168 -5.61 2.66 -0.69
CA LEU A 168 -5.00 2.13 0.52
C LEU A 168 -4.69 3.24 1.55
N SER A 169 -5.19 4.46 1.29
CA SER A 169 -5.09 5.61 2.19
C SER A 169 -5.93 5.38 3.44
N SER A 170 -5.53 6.01 4.54
CA SER A 170 -6.26 5.93 5.81
C SER A 170 -6.35 7.30 6.49
N ASN A 171 -7.32 7.43 7.40
CA ASN A 171 -7.65 8.66 8.13
C ASN A 171 -7.74 9.91 7.23
N TYR A 172 -8.44 9.79 6.09
CA TYR A 172 -8.64 10.86 5.11
C TYR A 172 -10.11 11.30 5.06
N GLU A 173 -10.35 12.54 4.65
CA GLU A 173 -11.69 13.13 4.48
C GLU A 173 -12.10 13.19 3.00
N SER A 174 -11.14 13.41 2.09
CA SER A 174 -11.39 13.44 0.65
C SER A 174 -10.19 12.98 -0.18
N LEU A 175 -10.47 12.59 -1.43
CA LEU A 175 -9.50 12.10 -2.40
C LEU A 175 -9.63 12.84 -3.73
N LEU A 176 -8.49 13.00 -4.41
CA LEU A 176 -8.41 13.43 -5.79
C LEU A 176 -7.41 12.57 -6.55
N TRP A 177 -7.89 11.91 -7.59
CA TRP A 177 -7.09 11.20 -8.57
C TRP A 177 -6.80 12.10 -9.76
N ASP A 178 -5.54 12.12 -10.19
CA ASP A 178 -5.11 12.61 -11.50
C ASP A 178 -4.52 11.42 -12.26
N PHE A 179 -5.06 11.10 -13.43
CA PHE A 179 -4.62 9.95 -14.23
C PHE A 179 -3.42 10.28 -15.14
N GLY A 180 -2.98 11.53 -15.19
CA GLY A 180 -1.85 11.96 -16.01
C GLY A 180 -2.17 12.14 -17.49
N ASP A 181 -3.44 12.03 -17.89
CA ASP A 181 -3.96 12.29 -19.23
C ASP A 181 -4.90 13.52 -19.29
N GLY A 182 -5.00 14.26 -18.18
CA GLY A 182 -5.88 15.42 -18.02
C GLY A 182 -7.26 15.07 -17.44
N GLN A 183 -7.56 13.80 -17.19
CA GLN A 183 -8.78 13.37 -16.50
C GLN A 183 -8.52 13.14 -15.00
N THR A 184 -9.57 13.34 -14.19
CA THR A 184 -9.51 13.22 -12.73
C THR A 184 -10.71 12.46 -12.19
N SER A 185 -10.64 12.03 -10.93
CA SER A 185 -11.76 11.40 -10.23
C SER A 185 -11.71 11.68 -8.72
N THR A 186 -12.86 11.68 -8.07
CA THR A 186 -12.98 11.72 -6.60
C THR A 186 -13.57 10.42 -6.04
N ALA A 187 -13.76 9.39 -6.89
CA ALA A 187 -14.22 8.09 -6.44
C ALA A 187 -13.14 7.41 -5.59
N GLU A 188 -13.56 6.59 -4.62
CA GLU A 188 -12.62 5.91 -3.73
C GLU A 188 -11.76 4.87 -4.48
N ASN A 189 -12.38 4.07 -5.34
CA ASN A 189 -11.71 3.03 -6.12
C ASN A 189 -12.07 3.16 -7.61
N PRO A 190 -11.52 4.15 -8.35
CA PRO A 190 -11.90 4.40 -9.72
C PRO A 190 -11.31 3.37 -10.69
N THR A 191 -11.97 3.24 -11.83
CA THR A 191 -11.36 2.66 -13.04
C THR A 191 -11.11 3.78 -14.05
N HIS A 192 -10.08 3.63 -14.87
CA HIS A 192 -9.73 4.59 -15.91
C HIS A 192 -9.27 3.89 -17.17
N THR A 193 -9.61 4.41 -18.35
CA THR A 193 -9.21 3.86 -19.65
C THR A 193 -8.50 4.93 -20.47
N TYR A 194 -7.29 4.62 -20.92
CA TYR A 194 -6.44 5.52 -21.68
C TYR A 194 -6.66 5.37 -23.18
N ALA A 195 -6.88 6.50 -23.87
CA ALA A 195 -7.16 6.50 -25.30
C ALA A 195 -5.91 6.27 -26.18
N LEU A 196 -4.70 6.46 -25.64
CA LEU A 196 -3.44 6.38 -26.38
C LEU A 196 -2.38 5.59 -25.62
N ASN A 197 -1.45 4.99 -26.36
CA ASN A 197 -0.26 4.38 -25.78
C ASN A 197 0.64 5.46 -25.18
N GLY A 198 1.29 5.15 -24.06
CA GLY A 198 2.14 6.12 -23.38
C GLY A 198 2.50 5.71 -21.96
N SER A 199 3.34 6.53 -21.33
CA SER A 199 3.60 6.48 -19.90
C SER A 199 2.79 7.59 -19.24
N TYR A 200 1.98 7.22 -18.25
CA TYR A 200 1.10 8.12 -17.51
C TYR A 200 1.51 8.13 -16.04
N THR A 201 1.63 9.33 -15.47
CA THR A 201 1.89 9.51 -14.05
C THR A 201 0.57 9.66 -13.32
N VAL A 202 0.15 8.59 -12.64
CA VAL A 202 -1.06 8.63 -11.82
C VAL A 202 -0.70 9.19 -10.45
N ILE A 203 -1.52 10.10 -9.95
CA ILE A 203 -1.35 10.74 -8.64
C ILE A 203 -2.64 10.56 -7.85
N LEU A 204 -2.53 10.04 -6.63
CA LEU A 204 -3.58 10.13 -5.62
C LEU A 204 -3.18 11.23 -4.65
N THR A 205 -4.07 12.19 -4.41
CA THR A 205 -3.97 13.16 -3.32
C THR A 205 -5.05 12.85 -2.29
N ALA A 206 -4.67 12.56 -1.04
CA ALA A 206 -5.61 12.47 0.06
C ALA A 206 -5.51 13.72 0.93
N ILE A 207 -6.65 14.16 1.45
CA ILE A 207 -6.77 15.37 2.26
C ILE A 207 -7.49 15.00 3.56
N THR A 208 -7.01 15.52 4.68
CA THR A 208 -7.59 15.29 6.02
C THR A 208 -7.52 16.54 6.89
N ASN A 209 -8.08 16.42 8.09
CA ASN A 209 -8.05 17.42 9.15
C ASN A 209 -8.55 18.79 8.67
N LEU A 210 -9.78 18.84 8.17
CA LEU A 210 -10.44 20.04 7.66
C LEU A 210 -9.64 20.73 6.54
N ALA A 211 -9.05 19.92 5.66
CA ALA A 211 -8.15 20.34 4.57
C ALA A 211 -6.83 21.01 5.00
N CYS A 212 -6.43 20.90 6.26
CA CYS A 212 -5.14 21.40 6.73
C CYS A 212 -3.95 20.51 6.33
N ILE A 213 -4.20 19.21 6.14
CA ILE A 213 -3.17 18.22 5.85
C ILE A 213 -3.52 17.55 4.53
N GLN A 214 -2.53 17.48 3.64
CA GLN A 214 -2.62 16.71 2.40
C GLN A 214 -1.32 15.93 2.20
N ASP A 215 -1.43 14.78 1.56
CA ASP A 215 -0.31 13.96 1.15
C ASP A 215 -0.64 13.36 -0.23
N SER A 216 0.37 12.89 -0.95
CA SER A 216 0.18 12.39 -2.30
C SER A 216 1.07 11.19 -2.59
N GLN A 217 0.50 10.18 -3.23
CA GLN A 217 1.23 9.02 -3.76
C GLN A 217 1.25 9.11 -5.29
N THR A 218 2.37 8.71 -5.90
CA THR A 218 2.57 8.76 -7.35
C THR A 218 3.11 7.44 -7.86
N LEU A 219 2.48 6.88 -8.91
CA LEU A 219 2.96 5.71 -9.65
C LEU A 219 2.92 5.97 -11.16
N SER A 220 3.94 5.48 -11.87
CA SER A 220 3.99 5.53 -13.33
C SER A 220 3.42 4.26 -13.96
N ILE A 221 2.51 4.42 -14.92
CA ILE A 221 1.83 3.32 -15.60
C ILE A 221 2.16 3.40 -17.09
N THR A 222 2.49 2.27 -17.71
CA THR A 222 2.76 2.19 -19.14
C THR A 222 1.60 1.50 -19.86
N VAL A 223 0.91 2.22 -20.72
CA VAL A 223 -0.18 1.69 -21.55
C VAL A 223 0.34 1.34 -22.93
N ASN A 224 0.12 0.08 -23.32
CA ASN A 224 0.46 -0.44 -24.63
C ASN A 224 -0.73 -1.23 -25.20
N MET A 225 -1.59 -0.54 -25.93
CA MET A 225 -2.55 -1.16 -26.84
C MET A 225 -1.76 -1.82 -27.96
N SER A 226 -1.78 -3.16 -27.99
CA SER A 226 -1.30 -3.91 -29.14
C SER A 226 -2.16 -3.55 -30.35
N THR A 227 -1.55 -2.96 -31.38
CA THR A 227 -2.20 -2.74 -32.68
C THR A 227 -2.20 -4.02 -33.53
N ALA A 228 -1.79 -5.17 -33.00
CA ALA A 228 -1.78 -6.42 -33.74
C ALA A 228 -3.22 -6.96 -33.88
N ILE A 229 -3.95 -6.42 -34.85
CA ILE A 229 -4.78 -7.28 -35.68
C ILE A 229 -3.77 -8.15 -36.44
N ASP A 230 -3.51 -9.36 -35.93
CA ASP A 230 -2.97 -10.41 -36.78
C ASP A 230 -4.00 -10.59 -37.90
N GLU A 231 -3.71 -10.04 -39.08
CA GLU A 231 -4.47 -10.34 -40.27
C GLU A 231 -4.34 -11.86 -40.45
N PHE A 232 -5.39 -12.61 -40.09
CA PHE A 232 -5.42 -14.04 -40.32
C PHE A 232 -5.33 -14.27 -41.83
N LYS A 233 -4.13 -14.50 -42.33
CA LYS A 233 -3.92 -15.00 -43.68
C LYS A 233 -4.34 -16.46 -43.67
N ALA A 234 -5.57 -16.73 -44.09
CA ALA A 234 -6.03 -18.09 -44.32
C ALA A 234 -5.00 -18.82 -45.19
N PRO A 235 -4.61 -20.07 -44.86
CA PRO A 235 -3.71 -20.82 -45.70
C PRO A 235 -4.36 -21.00 -47.07
N LYS A 236 -3.73 -20.43 -48.10
CA LYS A 236 -4.19 -20.55 -49.47
C LYS A 236 -3.73 -21.87 -50.08
N THR A 237 -4.63 -22.52 -50.81
CA THR A 237 -4.37 -23.80 -51.48
C THR A 237 -4.05 -23.55 -52.95
N LEU A 238 -2.93 -24.08 -53.44
CA LEU A 238 -2.59 -24.00 -54.86
C LEU A 238 -3.60 -24.82 -55.68
N LEU A 239 -4.34 -24.17 -56.59
CA LEU A 239 -5.29 -24.86 -57.46
C LEU A 239 -4.61 -25.42 -58.71
N PHE A 240 -3.87 -24.58 -59.44
CA PHE A 240 -3.15 -24.97 -60.65
C PHE A 240 -2.12 -23.91 -61.06
N VAL A 241 -1.19 -24.31 -61.93
CA VAL A 241 -0.15 -23.45 -62.50
C VAL A 241 -0.42 -23.24 -63.99
N THR A 242 -0.25 -22.01 -64.47
CA THR A 242 -0.35 -21.67 -65.90
C THR A 242 0.91 -21.01 -66.44
N ASP A 243 1.17 -21.15 -67.73
CA ASP A 243 2.16 -20.34 -68.43
C ASP A 243 1.67 -18.89 -68.63
N ALA A 244 2.53 -18.04 -69.21
CA ALA A 244 2.20 -16.65 -69.51
C ALA A 244 1.03 -16.48 -70.52
N LEU A 245 0.64 -17.55 -71.23
CA LEU A 245 -0.48 -17.57 -72.16
C LEU A 245 -1.77 -18.14 -71.53
N GLY A 246 -1.74 -18.48 -70.23
CA GLY A 246 -2.90 -18.98 -69.49
C GLY A 246 -3.15 -20.48 -69.65
N ARG A 247 -2.22 -21.24 -70.24
CA ARG A 247 -2.37 -22.70 -70.43
C ARG A 247 -1.88 -23.42 -69.19
N LYS A 248 -2.66 -24.40 -68.70
CA LYS A 248 -2.27 -25.23 -67.55
C LYS A 248 -0.99 -26.01 -67.88
N THR A 249 -0.03 -25.95 -66.98
CA THR A 249 1.28 -26.59 -67.14
C THR A 249 1.80 -27.10 -65.81
N ASN A 250 2.73 -28.06 -65.88
CA ASN A 250 3.58 -28.38 -64.73
C ASN A 250 4.69 -27.32 -64.59
N PRO A 251 5.24 -27.14 -63.38
CA PRO A 251 6.36 -26.22 -63.17
C PRO A 251 7.58 -26.60 -64.02
N THR A 252 8.08 -25.65 -64.80
CA THR A 252 9.28 -25.78 -65.63
C THR A 252 10.26 -24.67 -65.32
N ASN A 253 11.55 -24.99 -65.28
CA ASN A 253 12.60 -24.04 -64.97
C ASN A 253 12.76 -22.99 -66.07
N ASN A 254 13.22 -21.80 -65.69
CA ASN A 254 13.57 -20.67 -66.56
C ASN A 254 12.43 -20.09 -67.39
N VAL A 255 11.17 -20.34 -67.02
CA VAL A 255 9.99 -19.73 -67.65
C VAL A 255 9.12 -19.07 -66.57
N PRO A 256 8.56 -17.87 -66.81
CA PRO A 256 7.61 -17.26 -65.89
C PRO A 256 6.30 -18.05 -65.83
N LEU A 257 5.94 -18.45 -64.62
CA LEU A 257 4.72 -19.19 -64.31
C LEU A 257 3.81 -18.38 -63.39
N LEU A 258 2.51 -18.63 -63.51
CA LEU A 258 1.48 -18.04 -62.66
C LEU A 258 0.83 -19.14 -61.81
N TYR A 259 1.01 -19.05 -60.50
CA TYR A 259 0.45 -19.94 -59.49
C TYR A 259 -0.87 -19.35 -59.02
N ARG A 260 -1.98 -20.07 -59.24
CA ARG A 260 -3.32 -19.58 -58.90
C ARG A 260 -3.85 -20.33 -57.70
N TYR A 261 -4.32 -19.58 -56.72
CA TYR A 261 -4.80 -20.11 -55.44
C TYR A 261 -6.32 -20.04 -55.34
N ASP A 262 -6.88 -20.78 -54.38
CA ASP A 262 -8.32 -20.85 -54.08
C ASP A 262 -8.92 -19.55 -53.57
N ASP A 263 -8.12 -18.71 -52.93
CA ASP A 263 -8.47 -17.34 -52.53
C ASP A 263 -8.52 -16.34 -53.72
N GLY A 264 -8.26 -16.81 -54.94
CA GLY A 264 -8.25 -15.98 -56.15
C GLY A 264 -6.94 -15.21 -56.39
N THR A 265 -5.96 -15.33 -55.48
CA THR A 265 -4.64 -14.72 -55.66
C THR A 265 -3.84 -15.42 -56.76
N VAL A 266 -2.99 -14.66 -57.43
CA VAL A 266 -2.07 -15.17 -58.46
C VAL A 266 -0.66 -14.72 -58.14
N GLU A 267 0.25 -15.67 -57.95
CA GLU A 267 1.67 -15.39 -57.76
C GLU A 267 2.46 -15.68 -59.03
N LYS A 268 3.36 -14.75 -59.40
CA LYS A 268 4.26 -14.92 -60.53
C LYS A 268 5.62 -15.37 -60.02
N THR A 269 6.06 -16.54 -60.47
CA THR A 269 7.33 -17.14 -60.06
C THR A 269 8.14 -17.54 -61.30
N ILE A 270 9.45 -17.32 -61.24
CA ILE A 270 10.42 -17.91 -62.17
C ILE A 270 11.26 -18.85 -61.32
N VAL A 271 11.17 -20.15 -61.58
CA VAL A 271 12.07 -21.12 -60.96
C VAL A 271 13.35 -21.12 -61.78
N ILE A 272 14.44 -20.61 -61.20
CA ILE A 272 15.76 -20.60 -61.81
C ILE A 272 16.51 -21.81 -61.23
N GLU A 273 17.19 -22.59 -62.07
CA GLU A 273 18.13 -23.63 -61.60
C GLU A 273 19.37 -23.01 -60.94
#